data_AF-A0A2B4RIX5-F1
#
_entry.id   AF-A0A2B4RIX5-F1
#
_cell.length_a   1.000
_cell.length_b   1.000
_cell.length_c   1.000
_cell.angle_alpha   90.00
_cell.angle_beta   90.00
_cell.angle_gamma   90.00
#
_symmetry.space_group_name_H-M   'P 1'
#
loop_
_entity.id
_entity.type
_entity.pdbx_description
1 polymer ?
#
loop_
_entity_poly.entity_id
_entity_poly.type
_entity_poly.pdbx_seq_one_letter_code
_entity_poly.pdbx_strand_id
1 'polypeptide(L)'
;MNRIRCTKFLLLVVFLGLLAYLMLKDESICITVNSVHNPMTAREIAALLQEDEKTEKPWTGRKRGKILSRVKDNEEVEALEGKQQSLLDHLIKARKMEEELKKNIIRLTAELRNVRKSRGGSELKRLMGAEELNLPTVFVITPTFKRFVQKAELTRVYQALKPVKNLHWIVVEDAVNKTDLVANFLKTSGLKYTHLNVRTPDILRRHRNELRRMKPRGVVQRNLGIQWLRENINPHKVSGVIYFADDDNTYDSKIFDEMRWIQRVGVWPVAFTGAVRWAGPLCKNGKVVGFHAKWGRFRPFPIDMAAFAVNLKKLLIDFPNATFVAVEQPGMLESSLLSQITKVEELEPVTPNCSKVYVWHTRTETPKDSILGERQLIKKGMPSDKSIET
;
A
#
# COMPACT_ATOMS: atom_id res chain seq x y z
N MET A 1 47.73 10.65 13.82
CA MET A 1 46.37 10.89 13.30
C MET A 1 45.83 9.75 12.39
N ASN A 2 46.21 8.47 12.59
CA ASN A 2 45.77 7.36 11.72
C ASN A 2 45.04 6.18 12.41
N ARG A 3 44.75 6.22 13.72
CA ARG A 3 44.13 5.06 14.42
C ARG A 3 42.60 5.09 14.57
N ILE A 4 41.92 6.20 14.26
CA ILE A 4 40.45 6.29 14.31
C ILE A 4 39.80 5.63 13.08
N ARG A 5 40.56 5.37 12.01
CA ARG A 5 40.06 4.70 10.79
C ARG A 5 39.98 3.18 10.94
N CYS A 6 40.86 2.52 11.71
CA CYS A 6 40.84 1.05 11.83
C CYS A 6 39.67 0.50 12.68
N THR A 7 39.30 1.14 13.79
CA THR A 7 38.17 0.68 14.62
C THR A 7 36.81 0.88 13.95
N LYS A 8 36.63 1.97 13.20
CA LYS A 8 35.45 2.16 12.36
C LYS A 8 35.39 1.16 11.19
N PHE A 9 36.53 0.74 10.64
CA PHE A 9 36.60 -0.25 9.58
C PHE A 9 36.30 -1.67 10.10
N LEU A 10 36.79 -2.02 11.29
CA LEU A 10 36.52 -3.32 11.92
C LEU A 10 35.04 -3.48 12.30
N LEU A 11 34.41 -2.44 12.87
CA LEU A 11 32.97 -2.42 13.12
C LEU A 11 32.16 -2.51 11.82
N LEU A 12 32.60 -1.85 10.74
CA LEU A 12 31.94 -1.93 9.43
C LEU A 12 32.02 -3.34 8.83
N VAL A 13 33.17 -4.02 8.95
CA VAL A 13 33.38 -5.38 8.46
C VAL A 13 32.56 -6.40 9.26
N VAL A 14 32.46 -6.26 10.59
CA VAL A 14 31.61 -7.12 11.43
C VAL A 14 30.12 -6.87 11.17
N PHE A 15 29.71 -5.61 10.98
CA PHE A 15 28.32 -5.27 10.68
C PHE A 15 27.90 -5.76 9.28
N LEU A 16 28.79 -5.66 8.29
CA LEU A 16 28.58 -6.21 6.94
C LEU A 16 28.57 -7.74 6.93
N GLY A 17 29.40 -8.39 7.76
CA GLY A 17 29.40 -9.83 7.95
C GLY A 17 28.10 -10.33 8.58
N LEU A 18 27.57 -9.62 9.59
CA LEU A 18 26.29 -9.94 10.22
C LEU A 18 25.11 -9.70 9.26
N LEU A 19 25.17 -8.62 8.45
CA LEU A 19 24.16 -8.35 7.43
C LEU A 19 24.18 -9.42 6.32
N ALA A 20 25.36 -9.83 5.85
CA ALA A 20 25.50 -10.90 4.86
C ALA A 20 25.01 -12.24 5.39
N TYR A 21 25.29 -12.57 6.66
CA TYR A 21 24.79 -13.78 7.32
C TYR A 21 23.27 -13.80 7.48
N LEU A 22 22.66 -12.64 7.74
CA LEU A 22 21.20 -12.50 7.84
C LEU A 22 20.51 -12.50 6.46
N MET A 23 21.17 -11.99 5.41
CA MET A 23 20.64 -11.97 4.05
C MET A 23 20.75 -13.34 3.34
N LEU A 24 21.74 -14.17 3.69
CA LEU A 24 21.94 -15.49 3.08
C LEU A 24 21.01 -16.60 3.61
N LYS A 25 20.20 -16.33 4.64
CA LYS A 25 19.32 -17.34 5.26
C LYS A 25 17.84 -17.24 4.87
N ASP A 26 17.48 -16.30 3.99
CA ASP A 26 16.10 -16.08 3.52
C ASP A 26 15.79 -16.67 2.13
N GLU A 27 16.71 -17.43 1.51
CA GLU A 27 16.44 -18.10 0.23
C GLU A 27 16.06 -19.58 0.42
N SER A 28 14.76 -19.85 0.41
CA SER A 28 14.24 -21.13 -0.06
C SER A 28 13.74 -20.98 -1.50
N ILE A 29 14.67 -21.24 -2.43
CA ILE A 29 14.56 -22.00 -3.69
C ILE A 29 13.49 -21.56 -4.71
N CYS A 30 13.99 -20.94 -5.80
CA CYS A 30 13.74 -21.37 -7.18
C CYS A 30 15.00 -21.09 -8.03
N ILE A 31 15.67 -22.15 -8.50
CA ILE A 31 16.87 -22.12 -9.36
C ILE A 31 16.46 -22.18 -10.84
N THR A 32 17.21 -21.43 -11.69
CA THR A 32 17.67 -21.66 -13.11
C THR A 32 17.52 -20.36 -13.93
N VAL A 33 18.49 -19.77 -14.68
CA VAL A 33 19.71 -20.21 -15.41
C VAL A 33 20.69 -19.00 -15.66
N ASN A 34 22.01 -19.27 -15.60
CA ASN A 34 23.23 -18.69 -16.24
C ASN A 34 23.53 -17.17 -16.31
N SER A 35 24.68 -16.75 -15.75
CA SER A 35 25.94 -16.54 -16.52
C SER A 35 27.14 -16.09 -15.65
N VAL A 36 28.15 -16.95 -15.55
CA VAL A 36 29.62 -16.74 -15.46
C VAL A 36 30.17 -15.47 -14.77
N HIS A 37 30.70 -15.62 -13.54
CA HIS A 37 32.03 -15.15 -13.09
C HIS A 37 32.45 -15.93 -11.83
N ASN A 38 33.64 -16.54 -11.84
CA ASN A 38 34.14 -17.45 -10.80
C ASN A 38 34.29 -16.74 -9.43
N PRO A 39 33.81 -17.32 -8.32
CA PRO A 39 34.17 -16.85 -6.99
C PRO A 39 35.59 -17.28 -6.60
N MET A 40 36.42 -16.34 -6.14
CA MET A 40 37.75 -16.60 -5.58
C MET A 40 37.67 -17.58 -4.41
N THR A 41 38.69 -18.44 -4.30
CA THR A 41 38.75 -19.45 -3.25
C THR A 41 39.32 -18.89 -1.95
N ALA A 42 38.93 -19.49 -0.81
CA ALA A 42 39.39 -19.07 0.52
C ALA A 42 40.93 -19.04 0.70
N ARG A 43 41.67 -19.75 -0.16
CA ARG A 43 43.15 -19.71 -0.20
C ARG A 43 43.70 -18.41 -0.76
N GLU A 44 43.05 -17.81 -1.76
CA GLU A 44 43.48 -16.55 -2.37
C GLU A 44 43.26 -15.37 -1.42
N ILE A 45 42.20 -15.45 -0.60
CA ILE A 45 41.92 -14.47 0.47
C ILE A 45 42.95 -14.59 1.60
N ALA A 46 43.41 -15.80 1.92
CA ALA A 46 44.40 -16.01 2.97
C ALA A 46 45.80 -15.50 2.59
N ALA A 47 46.17 -15.55 1.30
CA ALA A 47 47.46 -15.05 0.81
C ALA A 47 47.56 -13.51 0.90
N LEU A 48 46.46 -12.79 0.67
CA LEU A 48 46.41 -11.32 0.77
C LEU A 48 46.50 -10.80 2.22
N LEU A 49 46.23 -11.66 3.22
CA LEU A 49 46.23 -11.27 4.63
C LEU A 49 47.57 -11.54 5.34
N GLN A 50 48.54 -12.22 4.70
CA GLN A 50 49.82 -12.59 5.31
C GLN A 50 50.99 -11.67 4.97
N GLU A 51 50.85 -10.73 4.04
CA GLU A 51 51.96 -9.84 3.63
C GLU A 51 52.24 -8.67 4.61
N ASP A 52 51.35 -8.38 5.57
CA ASP A 52 51.46 -7.19 6.43
C ASP A 52 52.25 -7.39 7.75
N GLU A 53 52.81 -8.58 8.00
CA GLU A 53 53.38 -8.93 9.33
C GLU A 53 54.93 -8.90 9.44
N LYS A 54 55.64 -8.24 8.53
CA LYS A 54 57.11 -8.14 8.61
C LYS A 54 57.67 -6.75 8.38
N THR A 55 57.57 -5.87 9.38
CA THR A 55 58.65 -4.92 9.74
C THR A 55 58.32 -4.20 11.05
N GLU A 56 59.08 -4.43 12.12
CA GLU A 56 59.49 -3.36 13.06
C GLU A 56 60.65 -3.84 13.96
N LYS A 57 61.77 -3.11 13.93
CA LYS A 57 62.95 -3.26 14.81
C LYS A 57 62.79 -2.37 16.06
N PRO A 58 63.49 -2.66 17.17
CA PRO A 58 63.20 -2.03 18.46
C PRO A 58 63.91 -0.68 18.64
N TRP A 59 63.22 0.28 19.25
CA TRP A 59 63.83 1.49 19.81
C TRP A 59 63.29 1.78 21.22
N THR A 60 64.21 2.16 22.09
CA THR A 60 64.07 2.35 23.53
C THR A 60 63.64 3.79 23.88
N GLY A 61 63.02 3.97 25.06
CA GLY A 61 63.10 5.23 25.81
C GLY A 61 61.85 6.13 25.90
N ARG A 62 61.31 6.21 27.14
CA ARG A 62 60.59 7.35 27.78
C ARG A 62 59.35 7.96 27.11
N LYS A 63 58.19 7.80 27.78
CA LYS A 63 57.52 8.84 28.60
C LYS A 63 56.24 8.29 29.27
N ARG A 64 56.23 8.27 30.61
CA ARG A 64 55.03 8.11 31.45
C ARG A 64 54.13 9.32 31.22
N GLY A 65 52.99 9.13 30.59
CA GLY A 65 52.01 10.20 30.35
C GLY A 65 50.99 9.86 29.26
N LYS A 66 50.36 8.68 29.30
CA LYS A 66 49.22 8.33 28.41
C LYS A 66 48.45 7.05 28.81
N ILE A 67 48.40 6.71 30.10
CA ILE A 67 47.68 5.51 30.57
C ILE A 67 46.25 5.85 30.99
N LEU A 68 45.97 7.01 31.59
CA LEU A 68 44.60 7.36 32.05
C LEU A 68 43.57 7.58 30.93
N SER A 69 43.95 8.09 29.75
CA SER A 69 42.98 8.31 28.66
C SER A 69 42.62 7.02 27.93
N ARG A 70 43.56 6.06 27.84
CA ARG A 70 43.35 4.75 27.21
C ARG A 70 42.47 3.82 28.05
N VAL A 71 42.50 3.97 29.38
CA VAL A 71 41.66 3.19 30.30
C VAL A 71 40.20 3.67 30.23
N LYS A 72 39.97 4.99 30.19
CA LYS A 72 38.61 5.54 30.01
C LYS A 72 37.97 5.14 28.68
N ASP A 73 38.73 5.16 27.58
CA ASP A 73 38.23 4.74 26.26
C ASP A 73 37.90 3.23 26.23
N ASN A 74 38.60 2.39 27.01
CA ASN A 74 38.32 0.96 27.11
C ASN A 74 37.10 0.66 27.98
N GLU A 75 36.94 1.36 29.12
CA GLU A 75 35.75 1.21 29.98
C GLU A 75 34.46 1.63 29.27
N GLU A 76 34.52 2.67 28.44
CA GLU A 76 33.37 3.13 27.66
C GLU A 76 33.00 2.14 26.54
N VAL A 77 34.00 1.51 25.91
CA VAL A 77 33.79 0.43 24.92
C VAL A 77 33.21 -0.81 25.58
N GLU A 78 33.75 -1.27 26.71
CA GLU A 78 33.22 -2.41 27.46
C GLU A 78 31.78 -2.15 27.95
N ALA A 79 31.47 -0.93 28.37
CA ALA A 79 30.11 -0.53 28.75
C ALA A 79 29.14 -0.54 27.56
N LEU A 80 29.60 -0.15 26.36
CA LEU A 80 28.80 -0.20 25.14
C LEU A 80 28.60 -1.64 24.64
N GLU A 81 29.62 -2.49 24.71
CA GLU A 81 29.52 -3.92 24.40
C GLU A 81 28.57 -4.64 25.37
N GLY A 82 28.63 -4.31 26.66
CA GLY A 82 27.67 -4.81 27.65
C GLY A 82 26.23 -4.40 27.35
N LYS A 83 25.99 -3.14 26.95
CA LYS A 83 24.67 -2.68 26.51
C LYS A 83 24.21 -3.39 25.22
N GLN A 84 25.11 -3.61 24.27
CA GLN A 84 24.82 -4.32 23.03
C GLN A 84 24.41 -5.77 23.30
N GLN A 85 25.13 -6.46 24.18
CA GLN A 85 24.82 -7.84 24.56
C GLN A 85 23.47 -7.92 25.29
N SER A 86 23.20 -7.00 26.21
CA SER A 86 21.91 -6.90 26.89
C SER A 86 20.74 -6.68 25.91
N LEU A 87 20.92 -5.81 24.91
CA LEU A 87 19.94 -5.61 23.84
C LEU A 87 19.72 -6.86 22.99
N LEU A 88 20.79 -7.61 22.69
CA LEU A 88 20.71 -8.86 21.93
C LEU A 88 19.94 -9.93 22.71
N ASP A 89 20.18 -10.05 24.01
CA ASP A 89 19.47 -10.98 24.89
C ASP A 89 17.98 -10.63 24.99
N HIS A 90 17.64 -9.34 25.08
CA HIS A 90 16.26 -8.87 25.01
C HIS A 90 15.59 -9.21 23.67
N LEU A 91 16.29 -9.06 22.54
CA LEU A 91 15.78 -9.44 21.22
C LEU A 91 15.52 -10.95 21.11
N ILE A 92 16.43 -11.77 21.62
CA ILE A 92 16.26 -13.24 21.65
C ILE A 92 15.04 -13.61 22.50
N LYS A 93 14.87 -12.97 23.66
CA LYS A 93 13.70 -13.18 24.54
C LYS A 93 12.40 -12.76 23.86
N ALA A 94 12.38 -11.62 23.19
CA ALA A 94 11.23 -11.14 22.42
C ALA A 94 10.85 -12.12 21.30
N ARG A 95 11.84 -12.64 20.56
CA ARG A 95 11.61 -13.64 19.50
C ARG A 95 11.06 -14.96 20.04
N LYS A 96 11.56 -15.41 21.20
CA LYS A 96 11.00 -16.61 21.88
C LYS A 96 9.54 -16.39 22.28
N MET A 97 9.20 -15.22 22.85
CA MET A 97 7.81 -14.87 23.17
C MET A 97 6.93 -14.80 21.93
N GLU A 98 7.43 -14.27 20.81
CA GLU A 98 6.70 -14.22 19.55
C GLU A 98 6.39 -15.63 19.02
N GLU A 99 7.36 -16.54 19.04
CA GLU A 99 7.16 -17.94 18.64
C GLU A 99 6.19 -18.67 19.56
N GLU A 100 6.23 -18.39 20.86
CA GLU A 100 5.28 -18.93 21.83
C GLU A 100 3.86 -18.39 21.58
N LEU A 101 3.74 -17.10 21.27
CA LEU A 101 2.46 -16.49 20.92
C LEU A 101 1.89 -17.07 19.62
N LYS A 102 2.72 -17.32 18.60
CA LYS A 102 2.30 -18.00 17.36
C LYS A 102 1.78 -19.41 17.63
N LYS A 103 2.48 -20.18 18.46
CA LYS A 103 2.02 -21.52 18.89
C LYS A 103 0.68 -21.45 19.62
N ASN A 104 0.51 -20.47 20.50
CA ASN A 104 -0.75 -20.24 21.22
C ASN A 104 -1.88 -19.84 20.26
N ILE A 105 -1.62 -18.99 19.27
CA ILE A 105 -2.62 -18.65 18.23
C ILE A 105 -3.04 -19.89 17.44
N ILE A 106 -2.10 -20.73 17.02
CA ILE A 106 -2.41 -21.98 16.29
C ILE A 106 -3.26 -22.91 17.15
N ARG A 107 -2.89 -23.09 18.43
CA ARG A 107 -3.63 -23.90 19.40
C ARG A 107 -5.04 -23.36 19.61
N LEU A 108 -5.18 -22.07 19.90
CA LEU A 108 -6.48 -21.40 20.07
C LEU A 108 -7.33 -21.50 18.80
N THR A 109 -6.72 -21.43 17.61
CA THR A 109 -7.42 -21.60 16.33
C THR A 109 -7.96 -23.02 16.17
N ALA A 110 -7.22 -24.04 16.59
CA ALA A 110 -7.65 -25.44 16.58
C ALA A 110 -8.76 -25.70 17.62
N GLU A 111 -8.62 -25.15 18.83
CA GLU A 111 -9.63 -25.20 19.88
C GLU A 111 -10.92 -24.50 19.43
N LEU A 112 -10.82 -23.32 18.81
CA LEU A 112 -11.94 -22.61 18.17
C LEU A 112 -12.64 -23.47 17.12
N ARG A 113 -11.90 -24.19 16.28
CA ARG A 113 -12.50 -25.12 15.29
C ARG A 113 -13.25 -26.27 15.95
N ASN A 114 -12.72 -26.82 17.04
CA ASN A 114 -13.38 -27.90 17.78
C ASN A 114 -14.64 -27.41 18.51
N VAL A 115 -14.57 -26.24 19.14
CA VAL A 115 -15.74 -25.57 19.74
C VAL A 115 -16.80 -25.28 18.67
N ARG A 116 -16.40 -24.78 17.49
CA ARG A 116 -17.28 -24.54 16.33
C ARG A 116 -17.95 -25.82 15.80
N LYS A 117 -17.30 -26.98 15.89
CA LYS A 117 -17.89 -28.28 15.54
C LYS A 117 -18.87 -28.78 16.62
N SER A 118 -18.62 -28.49 17.89
CA SER A 118 -19.42 -28.98 19.02
C SER A 118 -20.69 -28.16 19.31
N ARG A 119 -20.69 -26.86 19.00
CA ARG A 119 -21.84 -25.98 19.20
C ARG A 119 -22.74 -26.00 17.97
N GLY A 120 -23.95 -26.52 18.12
CA GLY A 120 -24.97 -26.59 17.06
C GLY A 120 -25.22 -25.25 16.36
N GLY A 121 -25.66 -25.32 15.11
CA GLY A 121 -25.63 -24.21 14.14
C GLY A 121 -26.37 -22.91 14.52
N SER A 122 -27.18 -22.87 15.59
CA SER A 122 -27.87 -21.64 16.01
C SER A 122 -26.97 -20.70 16.83
N GLU A 123 -26.14 -21.22 17.73
CA GLU A 123 -25.20 -20.41 18.52
C GLU A 123 -24.01 -19.97 17.66
N LEU A 124 -23.60 -20.81 16.70
CA LEU A 124 -22.63 -20.43 15.67
C LEU A 124 -23.16 -19.32 14.76
N LYS A 125 -24.44 -19.37 14.35
CA LYS A 125 -25.08 -18.27 13.62
C LYS A 125 -25.11 -16.97 14.45
N ARG A 126 -25.33 -17.08 15.76
CA ARG A 126 -25.36 -15.94 16.68
C ARG A 126 -23.97 -15.33 16.89
N LEU A 127 -22.93 -16.16 17.01
CA LEU A 127 -21.53 -15.73 17.11
C LEU A 127 -21.01 -15.16 15.78
N MET A 128 -21.33 -15.78 14.65
CA MET A 128 -21.03 -15.24 13.32
C MET A 128 -21.78 -13.93 13.06
N GLY A 129 -23.02 -13.81 13.52
CA GLY A 129 -23.78 -12.56 13.50
C GLY A 129 -23.14 -11.48 14.37
N ALA A 130 -22.61 -11.82 15.54
CA ALA A 130 -21.87 -10.89 16.41
C ALA A 130 -20.52 -10.45 15.81
N GLU A 131 -19.83 -11.33 15.09
CA GLU A 131 -18.60 -11.03 14.36
C GLU A 131 -18.89 -10.14 13.12
N GLU A 132 -20.01 -10.36 12.44
CA GLU A 132 -20.51 -9.50 11.36
C GLU A 132 -20.99 -8.12 11.85
N LEU A 133 -21.55 -8.03 13.07
CA LEU A 133 -21.97 -6.76 13.69
C LEU A 133 -20.80 -5.82 14.02
N ASN A 134 -19.59 -6.37 14.22
CA ASN A 134 -18.38 -5.60 14.54
C ASN A 134 -17.44 -5.40 13.33
N LEU A 135 -17.80 -5.93 12.15
CA LEU A 135 -16.97 -5.82 10.96
C LEU A 135 -16.98 -4.37 10.44
N PRO A 136 -15.83 -3.68 10.32
CA PRO A 136 -15.82 -2.31 9.79
C PRO A 136 -16.37 -2.23 8.37
N THR A 137 -17.18 -1.20 8.12
CA THR A 137 -17.79 -0.95 6.81
C THR A 137 -16.75 -0.43 5.84
N VAL A 138 -16.67 -0.98 4.63
CA VAL A 138 -15.84 -0.39 3.56
C VAL A 138 -16.74 0.49 2.69
N PHE A 139 -16.51 1.81 2.75
CA PHE A 139 -17.17 2.78 1.89
C PHE A 139 -16.33 2.99 0.63
N VAL A 140 -16.79 2.47 -0.50
CA VAL A 140 -16.08 2.59 -1.78
C VAL A 140 -16.69 3.73 -2.57
N ILE A 141 -15.92 4.79 -2.82
CA ILE A 141 -16.34 5.92 -3.65
C ILE A 141 -15.78 5.71 -5.06
N THR A 142 -16.68 5.57 -6.04
CA THR A 142 -16.34 5.33 -7.45
C THR A 142 -16.90 6.45 -8.34
N PRO A 143 -16.04 7.37 -8.82
CA PRO A 143 -16.44 8.28 -9.87
C PRO A 143 -16.60 7.53 -11.20
N THR A 144 -17.65 7.82 -11.96
CA THR A 144 -17.87 7.24 -13.29
C THR A 144 -18.40 8.29 -14.27
N PHE A 145 -18.34 8.02 -15.57
CA PHE A 145 -18.86 8.92 -16.61
C PHE A 145 -19.24 8.16 -17.87
N LYS A 146 -20.17 8.72 -18.65
CA LYS A 146 -20.66 8.13 -19.89
C LYS A 146 -19.57 8.01 -20.95
N ARG A 147 -19.31 6.76 -21.38
CA ARG A 147 -18.43 6.38 -22.49
C ARG A 147 -18.74 4.95 -22.94
N PHE A 148 -18.21 4.52 -24.09
CA PHE A 148 -18.47 3.19 -24.65
C PHE A 148 -18.27 2.04 -23.66
N VAL A 149 -17.22 2.09 -22.86
CA VAL A 149 -16.88 0.98 -21.96
C VAL A 149 -17.55 1.09 -20.57
N GLN A 150 -18.30 2.15 -20.27
CA GLN A 150 -18.77 2.45 -18.90
C GLN A 150 -19.44 1.26 -18.20
N LYS A 151 -20.39 0.60 -18.88
CA LYS A 151 -21.12 -0.52 -18.30
C LYS A 151 -20.22 -1.72 -18.02
N ALA A 152 -19.29 -2.04 -18.92
CA ALA A 152 -18.30 -3.08 -18.71
C ALA A 152 -17.35 -2.76 -17.53
N GLU A 153 -16.95 -1.50 -17.40
CA GLU A 153 -16.11 -1.01 -16.31
C GLU A 153 -16.79 -1.14 -14.94
N LEU A 154 -18.04 -0.69 -14.84
CA LEU A 154 -18.85 -0.87 -13.64
C LEU A 154 -19.09 -2.35 -13.33
N THR A 155 -19.27 -3.18 -14.36
CA THR A 155 -19.47 -4.63 -14.22
C THR A 155 -18.27 -5.31 -13.55
N ARG A 156 -17.04 -5.02 -13.99
CA ARG A 156 -15.85 -5.62 -13.37
C ARG A 156 -15.61 -5.14 -11.94
N VAL A 157 -15.88 -3.87 -11.65
CA VAL A 157 -15.79 -3.34 -10.29
C VAL A 157 -16.82 -4.04 -9.41
N TYR A 158 -18.09 -4.09 -9.84
CA TYR A 158 -19.14 -4.83 -9.15
C TYR A 158 -18.73 -6.27 -8.84
N GLN A 159 -18.15 -7.00 -9.80
CA GLN A 159 -17.72 -8.39 -9.59
C GLN A 159 -16.63 -8.51 -8.51
N ALA A 160 -15.71 -7.53 -8.43
CA ALA A 160 -14.71 -7.47 -7.37
C ALA A 160 -15.30 -7.11 -5.99
N LEU A 161 -16.37 -6.29 -5.96
CA LEU A 161 -17.05 -5.87 -4.73
C LEU A 161 -18.07 -6.88 -4.21
N LYS A 162 -18.67 -7.70 -5.08
CA LYS A 162 -19.72 -8.67 -4.72
C LYS A 162 -19.36 -9.63 -3.57
N PRO A 163 -18.15 -10.23 -3.50
CA PRO A 163 -17.82 -11.12 -2.39
C PRO A 163 -17.52 -10.39 -1.07
N VAL A 164 -17.42 -9.06 -1.09
CA VAL A 164 -16.92 -8.25 0.02
C VAL A 164 -18.05 -8.01 1.03
N LYS A 165 -17.88 -8.54 2.25
CA LYS A 165 -18.85 -8.35 3.35
C LYS A 165 -18.90 -6.89 3.83
N ASN A 166 -20.02 -6.48 4.41
CA ASN A 166 -20.25 -5.14 4.98
C ASN A 166 -19.58 -4.00 4.16
N LEU A 167 -20.00 -3.85 2.91
CA LEU A 167 -19.52 -2.85 1.98
C LEU A 167 -20.67 -1.93 1.57
N HIS A 168 -20.36 -0.64 1.39
CA HIS A 168 -21.28 0.35 0.84
C HIS A 168 -20.63 1.00 -0.38
N TRP A 169 -21.23 0.81 -1.55
CA TRP A 169 -20.72 1.35 -2.81
C TRP A 169 -21.37 2.70 -3.15
N ILE A 170 -20.58 3.76 -3.18
CA ILE A 170 -21.01 5.12 -3.51
C ILE A 170 -20.57 5.41 -4.95
N VAL A 171 -21.50 5.32 -5.89
CA VAL A 171 -21.24 5.60 -7.30
C VAL A 171 -21.67 7.02 -7.62
N VAL A 172 -20.73 7.79 -8.17
CA VAL A 172 -20.94 9.22 -8.46
C VAL A 172 -20.72 9.49 -9.94
N GLU A 173 -21.80 9.77 -10.66
CA GLU A 173 -21.73 10.04 -12.10
C GLU A 173 -21.27 11.48 -12.38
N ASP A 174 -20.32 11.64 -13.32
CA ASP A 174 -20.03 12.92 -13.97
C ASP A 174 -21.11 13.22 -15.03
N ALA A 175 -22.29 13.58 -14.52
CA ALA A 175 -23.47 13.88 -15.31
C ALA A 175 -24.36 14.90 -14.59
N VAL A 176 -25.15 15.64 -15.36
CA VAL A 176 -26.15 16.59 -14.83
C VAL A 176 -27.27 15.85 -14.10
N ASN A 177 -27.67 14.69 -14.63
CA ASN A 177 -28.69 13.81 -14.06
C ASN A 177 -28.14 12.39 -13.93
N LYS A 178 -28.70 11.61 -13.00
CA LYS A 178 -28.49 10.16 -12.93
C LYS A 178 -28.95 9.51 -14.23
N THR A 179 -28.16 8.60 -14.78
CA THR A 179 -28.52 7.90 -16.01
C THR A 179 -29.29 6.62 -15.71
N ASP A 180 -30.21 6.24 -16.60
CA ASP A 180 -30.97 4.99 -16.46
C ASP A 180 -30.05 3.76 -16.45
N LEU A 181 -28.98 3.79 -17.25
CA LEU A 181 -27.96 2.74 -17.29
C LEU A 181 -27.39 2.46 -15.91
N VAL A 182 -26.87 3.50 -15.22
CA VAL A 182 -26.25 3.32 -13.91
C VAL A 182 -27.30 3.04 -12.83
N ALA A 183 -28.47 3.69 -12.90
CA ALA A 183 -29.55 3.45 -11.95
C ALA A 183 -30.04 2.00 -11.98
N ASN A 184 -30.31 1.46 -13.18
CA ASN A 184 -30.75 0.07 -13.37
C ASN A 184 -29.64 -0.93 -13.03
N PHE A 185 -28.40 -0.64 -13.43
CA PHE A 185 -27.23 -1.46 -13.08
C PHE A 185 -27.09 -1.61 -11.55
N LEU A 186 -27.13 -0.51 -10.80
CA LEU A 186 -27.01 -0.54 -9.34
C LEU A 186 -28.18 -1.24 -8.67
N LYS A 187 -29.41 -0.98 -9.13
CA LYS A 187 -30.64 -1.62 -8.61
C LYS A 187 -30.59 -3.14 -8.72
N THR A 188 -29.98 -3.67 -9.78
CA THR A 188 -29.86 -5.13 -10.02
C THR A 188 -28.60 -5.75 -9.41
N SER A 189 -27.65 -4.94 -8.92
CA SER A 189 -26.37 -5.43 -8.40
C SER A 189 -26.50 -6.27 -7.12
N GLY A 190 -27.51 -6.00 -6.29
CA GLY A 190 -27.65 -6.60 -4.96
C GLY A 190 -26.64 -6.09 -3.92
N LEU A 191 -25.78 -5.11 -4.26
CA LEU A 191 -24.90 -4.43 -3.32
C LEU A 191 -25.67 -3.36 -2.53
N LYS A 192 -25.23 -3.04 -1.32
CA LYS A 192 -25.65 -1.79 -0.65
C LYS A 192 -24.97 -0.62 -1.36
N TYR A 193 -25.74 0.33 -1.88
CA TYR A 193 -25.19 1.43 -2.65
C TYR A 193 -25.85 2.79 -2.36
N THR A 194 -25.13 3.85 -2.73
CA THR A 194 -25.68 5.20 -2.92
C THR A 194 -25.35 5.64 -4.33
N HIS A 195 -26.36 6.10 -5.08
CA HIS A 195 -26.20 6.64 -6.43
C HIS A 195 -26.28 8.16 -6.37
N LEU A 196 -25.19 8.84 -6.73
CA LEU A 196 -25.06 10.29 -6.77
C LEU A 196 -24.66 10.74 -8.18
N ASN A 197 -24.78 12.04 -8.44
CA ASN A 197 -24.32 12.64 -9.69
C ASN A 197 -23.90 14.09 -9.45
N VAL A 198 -22.83 14.51 -10.11
CA VAL A 198 -22.40 15.91 -10.17
C VAL A 198 -21.60 16.12 -11.43
N ARG A 199 -21.96 17.13 -12.21
CA ARG A 199 -21.24 17.47 -13.43
C ARG A 199 -19.92 18.16 -13.10
N THR A 200 -18.82 17.69 -13.69
CA THR A 200 -17.53 18.37 -13.60
C THR A 200 -17.63 19.77 -14.23
N PRO A 201 -17.27 20.85 -13.52
CA PRO A 201 -17.24 22.21 -14.08
C PRO A 201 -16.31 22.31 -15.29
N ASP A 202 -16.66 23.16 -16.27
CA ASP A 202 -15.93 23.26 -17.54
C ASP A 202 -14.44 23.60 -17.37
N ILE A 203 -14.08 24.43 -16.37
CA ILE A 203 -12.69 24.79 -16.04
C ILE A 203 -11.80 23.59 -15.66
N LEU A 204 -12.40 22.50 -15.19
CA LEU A 204 -11.71 21.26 -14.81
C LEU A 204 -11.82 20.19 -15.90
N ARG A 205 -12.59 20.43 -16.96
CA ARG A 205 -12.77 19.47 -18.05
C ARG A 205 -11.58 19.56 -19.00
N ARG A 206 -11.08 18.38 -19.37
CA ARG A 206 -10.00 18.26 -20.34
C ARG A 206 -10.50 18.59 -21.74
N HIS A 207 -9.79 19.45 -22.46
CA HIS A 207 -10.01 19.70 -23.88
C HIS A 207 -9.33 18.62 -24.76
N ARG A 208 -9.80 18.41 -26.00
CA ARG A 208 -9.33 17.29 -26.85
C ARG A 208 -7.80 17.25 -27.01
N ASN A 209 -7.17 18.42 -27.12
CA ASN A 209 -5.74 18.57 -27.40
C ASN A 209 -4.85 18.52 -26.14
N GLU A 210 -5.43 18.45 -24.94
CA GLU A 210 -4.67 18.40 -23.70
C GLU A 210 -4.28 16.96 -23.34
N LEU A 211 -3.05 16.79 -22.85
CA LEU A 211 -2.56 15.53 -22.30
C LEU A 211 -3.45 15.10 -21.12
N ARG A 212 -3.75 13.80 -21.03
CA ARG A 212 -4.61 13.22 -19.96
C ARG A 212 -4.13 13.58 -18.54
N ARG A 213 -2.82 13.81 -18.34
CA ARG A 213 -2.21 14.15 -17.05
C ARG A 213 -2.41 15.60 -16.60
N MET A 214 -2.89 16.49 -17.48
CA MET A 214 -2.96 17.95 -17.19
C MET A 214 -4.14 18.34 -16.31
N LYS A 215 -5.25 17.60 -16.37
CA LYS A 215 -6.47 17.90 -15.60
C LYS A 215 -6.88 16.67 -14.79
N PRO A 216 -6.98 16.79 -13.45
CA PRO A 216 -7.43 15.70 -12.62
C PRO A 216 -8.89 15.35 -12.94
N ARG A 217 -9.23 14.07 -12.89
CA ARG A 217 -10.58 13.57 -13.15
C ARG A 217 -11.24 13.14 -11.85
N GLY A 218 -12.57 13.19 -11.79
CA GLY A 218 -13.31 12.64 -10.66
C GLY A 218 -13.23 13.49 -9.38
N VAL A 219 -12.66 14.71 -9.42
CA VAL A 219 -12.40 15.49 -8.19
C VAL A 219 -13.70 15.85 -7.48
N VAL A 220 -14.62 16.52 -8.20
CA VAL A 220 -15.90 16.94 -7.62
C VAL A 220 -16.78 15.73 -7.26
N GLN A 221 -16.64 14.62 -7.98
CA GLN A 221 -17.36 13.38 -7.70
C GLN A 221 -16.87 12.72 -6.40
N ARG A 222 -15.55 12.61 -6.20
CA ARG A 222 -14.98 12.10 -4.94
C ARG A 222 -15.35 13.00 -3.75
N ASN A 223 -15.29 14.32 -3.94
CA ASN A 223 -15.69 15.29 -2.91
C ASN A 223 -17.18 15.19 -2.57
N LEU A 224 -18.06 15.00 -3.56
CA LEU A 224 -19.48 14.74 -3.29
C LEU A 224 -19.69 13.42 -2.53
N GLY A 225 -18.91 12.39 -2.81
CA GLY A 225 -18.92 11.15 -2.03
C GLY A 225 -18.51 11.38 -0.57
N ILE A 226 -17.46 12.16 -0.32
CA ILE A 226 -17.04 12.55 1.04
C ILE A 226 -18.13 13.38 1.72
N GLN A 227 -18.73 14.34 1.02
CA GLN A 227 -19.82 15.17 1.55
C GLN A 227 -21.02 14.31 1.95
N TRP A 228 -21.44 13.37 1.09
CA TRP A 228 -22.52 12.45 1.42
C TRP A 228 -22.22 11.64 2.68
N LEU A 229 -20.98 11.16 2.85
CA LEU A 229 -20.57 10.47 4.08
C LEU A 229 -20.70 11.37 5.32
N ARG A 230 -20.29 12.64 5.25
CA ARG A 230 -20.42 13.63 6.34
C ARG A 230 -21.87 13.87 6.74
N GLU A 231 -22.76 13.93 5.75
CA GLU A 231 -24.18 14.24 5.95
C GLU A 231 -25.02 13.04 6.41
N ASN A 232 -24.62 11.82 6.03
CA ASN A 232 -25.49 10.64 6.15
C ASN A 232 -24.94 9.54 7.08
N ILE A 233 -23.66 9.57 7.42
CA ILE A 233 -23.04 8.55 8.27
C ILE A 233 -22.68 9.16 9.61
N ASN A 234 -23.12 8.52 10.69
CA ASN A 234 -22.68 8.87 12.03
C ASN A 234 -21.39 8.08 12.38
N PRO A 235 -20.21 8.72 12.37
CA PRO A 235 -18.94 8.04 12.61
C PRO A 235 -18.78 7.55 14.06
N HIS A 236 -19.63 7.98 15.01
CA HIS A 236 -19.63 7.43 16.37
C HIS A 236 -20.35 6.08 16.46
N LYS A 237 -21.28 5.79 15.53
CA LYS A 237 -22.06 4.54 15.48
C LYS A 237 -21.52 3.53 14.49
N VAL A 238 -20.78 4.00 13.49
CA VAL A 238 -20.25 3.16 12.40
C VAL A 238 -18.73 3.20 12.42
N SER A 239 -18.11 2.03 12.52
CA SER A 239 -16.69 1.86 12.20
C SER A 239 -16.54 1.58 10.70
N GLY A 240 -15.48 2.10 10.10
CA GLY A 240 -15.25 1.88 8.69
C GLY A 240 -14.07 2.62 8.10
N VAL A 241 -13.86 2.37 6.82
CA VAL A 241 -12.80 2.97 6.01
C VAL A 241 -13.39 3.48 4.70
N ILE A 242 -12.80 4.55 4.18
CA ILE A 242 -13.16 5.18 2.92
C ILE A 242 -12.08 4.83 1.91
N TYR A 243 -12.49 4.24 0.79
CA TYR A 243 -11.61 3.89 -0.31
C TYR A 243 -12.07 4.55 -1.61
N PHE A 244 -11.14 5.13 -2.35
CA PHE A 244 -11.40 5.79 -3.63
C PHE A 244 -11.02 4.84 -4.78
N ALA A 245 -12.03 4.22 -5.39
CA ALA A 245 -11.84 3.20 -6.41
C ALA A 245 -12.32 3.71 -7.77
N ASP A 246 -11.39 4.10 -8.65
CA ASP A 246 -11.69 4.47 -10.03
C ASP A 246 -12.23 3.27 -10.82
N ASP A 247 -13.19 3.52 -11.71
CA ASP A 247 -13.91 2.45 -12.39
C ASP A 247 -13.09 1.70 -13.47
N ASP A 248 -11.90 2.20 -13.83
CA ASP A 248 -11.01 1.58 -14.83
C ASP A 248 -9.86 0.74 -14.23
N ASN A 249 -9.75 0.65 -12.91
CA ASN A 249 -8.75 -0.15 -12.23
C ASN A 249 -9.21 -1.61 -12.08
N THR A 250 -8.29 -2.49 -11.70
CA THR A 250 -8.57 -3.90 -11.38
C THR A 250 -8.24 -4.16 -9.92
N TYR A 251 -9.18 -4.80 -9.22
CA TYR A 251 -9.12 -5.03 -7.77
C TYR A 251 -9.21 -6.52 -7.47
N ASP A 252 -8.21 -7.07 -6.79
CA ASP A 252 -8.39 -8.34 -6.07
C ASP A 252 -9.23 -8.06 -4.83
N SER A 253 -10.35 -8.78 -4.69
CA SER A 253 -11.28 -8.66 -3.56
C SER A 253 -10.59 -8.69 -2.18
N LYS A 254 -9.42 -9.33 -2.04
CA LYS A 254 -8.64 -9.38 -0.80
C LYS A 254 -8.29 -8.00 -0.26
N ILE A 255 -8.05 -7.00 -1.12
CA ILE A 255 -7.66 -5.67 -0.64
C ILE A 255 -8.73 -5.04 0.26
N PHE A 256 -10.00 -5.34 0.00
CA PHE A 256 -11.11 -4.82 0.79
C PHE A 256 -11.17 -5.42 2.19
N ASP A 257 -10.69 -6.65 2.38
CA ASP A 257 -10.59 -7.26 3.71
C ASP A 257 -9.36 -6.76 4.48
N GLU A 258 -8.25 -6.55 3.79
CA GLU A 258 -7.02 -5.98 4.38
C GLU A 258 -7.25 -4.54 4.87
N MET A 259 -7.92 -3.69 4.07
CA MET A 259 -8.07 -2.26 4.38
C MET A 259 -9.03 -1.97 5.55
N ARG A 260 -9.94 -2.87 5.92
CA ARG A 260 -10.98 -2.62 6.95
C ARG A 260 -10.42 -2.17 8.30
N TRP A 261 -9.21 -2.62 8.61
CA TRP A 261 -8.60 -2.50 9.92
C TRP A 261 -7.70 -1.27 10.05
N ILE A 262 -7.65 -0.41 9.03
CA ILE A 262 -6.90 0.84 9.05
C ILE A 262 -7.40 1.72 10.19
N GLN A 263 -6.47 2.15 11.04
CA GLN A 263 -6.75 3.04 12.17
C GLN A 263 -6.63 4.51 11.76
N ARG A 264 -5.71 4.84 10.84
CA ARG A 264 -5.52 6.20 10.32
C ARG A 264 -5.59 6.25 8.80
N VAL A 265 -4.44 6.14 8.13
CA VAL A 265 -4.33 6.12 6.67
C VAL A 265 -3.48 4.92 6.28
N GLY A 266 -4.12 3.95 5.63
CA GLY A 266 -3.46 2.74 5.17
C GLY A 266 -2.96 2.92 3.75
N VAL A 267 -1.79 2.34 3.46
CA VAL A 267 -1.15 2.39 2.13
C VAL A 267 -0.64 1.03 1.70
N TRP A 268 -0.59 0.81 0.38
CA TRP A 268 -0.11 -0.43 -0.23
C TRP A 268 0.44 -0.21 -1.66
N PRO A 269 1.20 -1.18 -2.20
CA PRO A 269 1.66 -1.14 -3.60
C PRO A 269 0.53 -1.26 -4.63
N VAL A 270 0.66 -0.52 -5.72
CA VAL A 270 -0.24 -0.57 -6.89
C VAL A 270 0.57 -0.83 -8.16
N ALA A 271 0.13 -1.78 -8.99
CA ALA A 271 0.77 -2.05 -10.27
C ALA A 271 0.41 -1.01 -11.35
N PHE A 272 1.31 -0.86 -12.32
CA PHE A 272 1.14 -0.05 -13.54
C PHE A 272 0.90 1.45 -13.30
N THR A 273 1.45 1.99 -12.21
CA THR A 273 1.43 3.42 -11.91
C THR A 273 2.85 3.94 -11.61
N GLY A 274 3.03 5.26 -11.53
CA GLY A 274 4.32 5.88 -11.20
C GLY A 274 5.46 5.67 -12.23
N ALA A 275 5.12 5.28 -13.47
CA ALA A 275 6.05 4.94 -14.55
C ALA A 275 7.01 3.77 -14.22
N VAL A 276 6.50 2.78 -13.47
CA VAL A 276 7.19 1.56 -13.05
C VAL A 276 6.21 0.38 -13.02
N ARG A 277 6.70 -0.85 -12.89
CA ARG A 277 5.86 -2.07 -12.84
C ARG A 277 4.87 -2.00 -11.68
N TRP A 278 5.31 -1.49 -10.54
CA TRP A 278 4.49 -1.17 -9.38
C TRP A 278 5.06 0.09 -8.73
N ALA A 279 4.22 0.91 -8.12
CA ALA A 279 4.65 2.02 -7.28
C ALA A 279 3.91 1.96 -5.94
N GLY A 280 4.49 2.54 -4.90
CA GLY A 280 3.87 2.51 -3.57
C GLY A 280 4.87 2.66 -2.42
N PRO A 281 4.44 2.37 -1.18
CA PRO A 281 5.27 2.54 0.00
C PRO A 281 6.39 1.50 0.05
N LEU A 282 7.56 1.94 0.52
CA LEU A 282 8.65 1.08 0.97
C LEU A 282 8.51 0.91 2.48
N CYS A 283 8.47 -0.34 2.94
CA CYS A 283 8.13 -0.65 4.32
C CYS A 283 9.25 -1.44 5.00
N LYS A 284 9.59 -1.03 6.22
CA LYS A 284 10.61 -1.68 7.05
C LYS A 284 10.11 -1.72 8.49
N ASN A 285 10.14 -2.90 9.10
CA ASN A 285 9.70 -3.13 10.49
C ASN A 285 8.29 -2.58 10.77
N GLY A 286 7.34 -2.83 9.85
CA GLY A 286 5.94 -2.38 10.00
C GLY A 286 5.72 -0.88 9.84
N LYS A 287 6.71 -0.12 9.33
CA LYS A 287 6.58 1.33 9.08
C LYS A 287 6.91 1.68 7.64
N VAL A 288 6.27 2.71 7.12
CA VAL A 288 6.61 3.33 5.83
C VAL A 288 7.89 4.15 6.00
N VAL A 289 8.91 3.86 5.20
CA VAL A 289 10.22 4.54 5.25
C VAL A 289 10.53 5.34 3.98
N GLY A 290 9.64 5.27 2.99
CA GLY A 290 9.79 5.96 1.72
C GLY A 290 8.84 5.39 0.67
N PHE A 291 9.12 5.68 -0.60
CA PHE A 291 8.27 5.25 -1.71
C PHE A 291 9.10 4.78 -2.90
N HIS A 292 8.60 3.76 -3.57
CA HIS A 292 9.09 3.30 -4.86
C HIS A 292 8.24 3.92 -5.97
N ALA A 293 8.84 4.77 -6.80
CA ALA A 293 8.25 5.34 -8.00
C ALA A 293 9.37 5.94 -8.88
N LYS A 294 9.18 5.97 -10.20
CA LYS A 294 10.06 6.73 -11.11
C LYS A 294 9.57 8.16 -11.28
N TRP A 295 8.27 8.33 -11.53
CA TRP A 295 7.65 9.63 -11.76
C TRP A 295 7.02 10.20 -10.48
N GLY A 296 6.99 11.52 -10.36
CA GLY A 296 6.23 12.21 -9.30
C GLY A 296 6.86 12.10 -7.91
N ARG A 297 8.17 11.90 -7.80
CA ARG A 297 8.90 11.84 -6.51
C ARG A 297 8.97 13.17 -5.75
N PHE A 298 8.71 14.29 -6.44
CA PHE A 298 8.60 15.62 -5.83
C PHE A 298 7.32 15.78 -4.98
N ARG A 299 6.35 14.86 -5.14
CA ARG A 299 5.07 14.90 -4.43
C ARG A 299 5.27 14.48 -2.98
N PRO A 300 4.61 15.14 -2.01
CA PRO A 300 4.64 14.70 -0.60
C PRO A 300 4.23 13.24 -0.44
N PHE A 301 3.21 12.81 -1.19
CA PHE A 301 2.74 11.42 -1.24
C PHE A 301 2.80 10.94 -2.69
N PRO A 302 3.91 10.34 -3.15
CA PRO A 302 4.12 9.93 -4.54
C PRO A 302 3.43 8.60 -4.86
N ILE A 303 2.17 8.46 -4.43
CA ILE A 303 1.34 7.28 -4.63
C ILE A 303 0.18 7.58 -5.58
N ASP A 304 -0.57 6.54 -5.92
CA ASP A 304 -1.76 6.59 -6.78
C ASP A 304 -3.04 6.66 -5.94
N MET A 305 -4.15 7.17 -6.50
CA MET A 305 -5.45 7.19 -5.84
C MET A 305 -5.85 5.82 -5.27
N ALA A 306 -5.56 4.74 -6.00
CA ALA A 306 -5.93 3.39 -5.61
C ALA A 306 -5.01 2.77 -4.53
N ALA A 307 -3.98 3.49 -4.09
CA ALA A 307 -2.92 3.00 -3.20
C ALA A 307 -3.16 3.28 -1.71
N PHE A 308 -4.29 3.92 -1.36
CA PHE A 308 -4.58 4.28 0.03
C PHE A 308 -6.07 4.21 0.36
N ALA A 309 -6.36 4.00 1.65
CA ALA A 309 -7.69 4.20 2.24
C ALA A 309 -7.56 4.98 3.56
N VAL A 310 -8.64 5.65 3.94
CA VAL A 310 -8.67 6.54 5.11
C VAL A 310 -9.70 6.03 6.10
N ASN A 311 -9.35 5.99 7.38
CA ASN A 311 -10.30 5.70 8.45
C ASN A 311 -11.45 6.72 8.44
N LEU A 312 -12.68 6.22 8.57
CA LEU A 312 -13.89 7.04 8.51
C LEU A 312 -13.88 8.17 9.56
N LYS A 313 -13.57 7.86 10.82
CA LYS A 313 -13.55 8.87 11.90
C LYS A 313 -12.48 9.93 11.64
N LYS A 314 -11.30 9.51 11.18
CA LYS A 314 -10.22 10.43 10.84
C LYS A 314 -10.67 11.47 9.82
N LEU A 315 -11.33 11.06 8.73
CA LEU A 315 -11.74 12.02 7.70
C LEU A 315 -13.00 12.83 8.07
N LEU A 316 -13.93 12.25 8.84
CA LEU A 316 -15.21 12.91 9.12
C LEU A 316 -15.20 13.75 10.39
N ILE A 317 -14.42 13.36 11.41
CA ILE A 317 -14.37 14.02 12.72
C ILE A 317 -13.10 14.86 12.85
N ASP A 318 -11.93 14.25 12.65
CA ASP A 318 -10.65 14.93 12.94
C ASP A 318 -10.33 15.98 11.86
N PHE A 319 -10.72 15.70 10.61
CA PHE A 319 -10.46 16.57 9.46
C PHE A 319 -11.73 16.86 8.63
N PRO A 320 -12.75 17.49 9.23
CA PRO A 320 -14.09 17.64 8.63
C PRO A 320 -14.10 18.55 7.39
N ASN A 321 -13.04 19.34 7.17
CA ASN A 321 -12.90 20.20 5.99
C ASN A 321 -12.01 19.58 4.90
N ALA A 322 -11.37 18.44 5.16
CA ALA A 322 -10.42 17.86 4.22
C ALA A 322 -11.10 17.34 2.96
N THR A 323 -10.66 17.79 1.81
CA THR A 323 -11.21 17.42 0.50
C THR A 323 -10.09 17.34 -0.54
N PHE A 324 -10.38 16.73 -1.69
CA PHE A 324 -9.47 16.81 -2.83
C PHE A 324 -9.50 18.21 -3.43
N VAL A 325 -8.32 18.78 -3.66
CA VAL A 325 -8.15 20.08 -4.31
C VAL A 325 -7.53 19.85 -5.69
N ALA A 326 -8.19 20.38 -6.72
CA ALA A 326 -7.66 20.33 -8.08
C ALA A 326 -6.50 21.33 -8.23
N VAL A 327 -5.29 20.88 -7.92
CA VAL A 327 -4.06 21.66 -8.14
C VAL A 327 -3.68 21.61 -9.62
N GLU A 328 -3.19 22.73 -10.18
CA GLU A 328 -2.76 22.79 -11.58
C GLU A 328 -1.58 21.85 -11.88
N GLN A 329 -0.72 21.61 -10.89
CA GLN A 329 0.42 20.72 -11.02
C GLN A 329 -0.04 19.25 -11.17
N PRO A 330 0.33 18.58 -12.28
CA PRO A 330 -0.05 17.19 -12.52
C PRO A 330 0.35 16.22 -11.40
N GLY A 331 -0.60 15.35 -11.02
CA GLY A 331 -0.40 14.27 -10.05
C GLY A 331 -0.40 14.69 -8.58
N MET A 332 -0.73 15.94 -8.27
CA MET A 332 -0.81 16.43 -6.88
C MET A 332 -2.14 16.11 -6.20
N LEU A 333 -3.09 15.45 -6.88
CA LEU A 333 -4.44 15.26 -6.36
C LEU A 333 -4.45 14.44 -5.08
N GLU A 334 -3.77 13.29 -5.04
CA GLU A 334 -3.67 12.44 -3.85
C GLU A 334 -3.01 13.19 -2.70
N SER A 335 -1.90 13.87 -2.99
CA SER A 335 -1.19 14.69 -2.01
C SER A 335 -2.04 15.86 -1.50
N SER A 336 -2.95 16.40 -2.31
CA SER A 336 -3.82 17.51 -1.89
C SER A 336 -4.69 17.13 -0.70
N LEU A 337 -5.22 15.90 -0.67
CA LEU A 337 -5.99 15.38 0.47
C LEU A 337 -5.07 14.88 1.58
N LEU A 338 -4.08 14.04 1.24
CA LEU A 338 -3.26 13.35 2.24
C LEU A 338 -2.46 14.32 3.12
N SER A 339 -1.92 15.40 2.54
CA SER A 339 -1.19 16.43 3.30
C SER A 339 -2.04 17.18 4.31
N GLN A 340 -3.38 17.15 4.18
CA GLN A 340 -4.28 17.76 5.16
C GLN A 340 -4.51 16.85 6.38
N ILE A 341 -4.35 15.52 6.23
CA ILE A 341 -4.84 14.55 7.22
C ILE A 341 -3.75 13.69 7.84
N THR A 342 -2.56 13.59 7.24
CA THR A 342 -1.51 12.67 7.70
C THR A 342 -0.11 13.14 7.30
N LYS A 343 0.90 12.55 7.94
CA LYS A 343 2.31 12.59 7.48
C LYS A 343 2.77 11.20 7.04
N VAL A 344 3.94 11.11 6.38
CA VAL A 344 4.48 9.84 5.85
C VAL A 344 4.76 8.85 6.98
N GLU A 345 5.30 9.33 8.09
CA GLU A 345 5.62 8.55 9.29
C GLU A 345 4.39 8.00 10.03
N GLU A 346 3.21 8.53 9.73
CA GLU A 346 1.92 8.10 10.32
C GLU A 346 1.18 7.08 9.46
N LEU A 347 1.66 6.83 8.24
CA LEU A 347 1.05 5.88 7.31
C LEU A 347 1.17 4.45 7.82
N GLU A 348 0.10 3.68 7.63
CA GLU A 348 -0.01 2.28 8.04
C GLU A 348 0.21 1.37 6.82
N PRO A 349 1.20 0.47 6.83
CA PRO A 349 1.34 -0.52 5.77
C PRO A 349 0.23 -1.57 5.89
N VAL A 350 -0.61 -1.69 4.87
CA VAL A 350 -1.78 -2.58 4.90
C VAL A 350 -1.40 -4.01 4.54
N THR A 351 -0.52 -4.21 3.57
CA THR A 351 0.00 -5.55 3.24
C THR A 351 1.29 -5.83 4.02
N PRO A 352 1.54 -7.09 4.46
CA PRO A 352 2.77 -7.43 5.17
C PRO A 352 4.02 -6.95 4.40
N ASN A 353 4.81 -6.08 5.05
CA ASN A 353 6.00 -5.44 4.48
C ASN A 353 5.79 -4.74 3.12
N CYS A 354 4.56 -4.34 2.78
CA CYS A 354 4.25 -3.72 1.49
C CYS A 354 4.72 -4.57 0.30
N SER A 355 4.62 -5.90 0.45
CA SER A 355 5.21 -6.87 -0.49
C SER A 355 4.21 -7.41 -1.52
N LYS A 356 2.91 -7.17 -1.33
CA LYS A 356 1.84 -7.71 -2.18
C LYS A 356 1.11 -6.61 -2.93
N VAL A 357 0.86 -6.86 -4.20
CA VAL A 357 0.01 -6.04 -5.08
C VAL A 357 -1.35 -6.72 -5.18
N TYR A 358 -2.39 -6.03 -4.75
CA TYR A 358 -3.79 -6.46 -4.90
C TYR A 358 -4.60 -5.50 -5.78
N VAL A 359 -3.96 -4.47 -6.32
CA VAL A 359 -4.60 -3.44 -7.13
C VAL A 359 -3.72 -3.09 -8.32
N TRP A 360 -4.33 -3.03 -9.50
CA TRP A 360 -3.66 -2.67 -10.75
C TRP A 360 -4.33 -1.45 -11.34
N HIS A 361 -3.53 -0.41 -11.64
CA HIS A 361 -3.96 0.78 -12.35
C HIS A 361 -4.09 0.47 -13.86
N THR A 362 -5.00 -0.44 -14.20
CA THR A 362 -5.32 -0.78 -15.60
C THR A 362 -6.01 0.39 -16.30
N ARG A 363 -6.03 0.36 -17.63
CA ARG A 363 -6.78 1.30 -18.45
C ARG A 363 -7.37 0.55 -19.63
N THR A 364 -8.62 0.84 -19.92
CA THR A 364 -9.31 0.24 -21.06
C THR A 364 -9.11 1.11 -22.29
N GLU A 365 -8.78 0.47 -23.41
CA GLU A 365 -8.70 1.15 -24.69
C GLU A 365 -10.11 1.58 -25.15
N THR A 366 -10.18 2.69 -25.89
CA THR A 366 -11.45 3.05 -26.54
C THR A 366 -11.66 2.08 -27.71
N PRO A 367 -12.83 1.44 -27.84
CA PRO A 367 -13.07 0.39 -28.84
C PRO A 367 -13.26 0.96 -30.26
N LYS A 368 -12.35 1.83 -30.72
CA LYS A 368 -12.45 2.52 -32.02
C LYS A 368 -12.36 1.54 -33.17
N ASP A 369 -11.41 0.60 -33.08
CA ASP A 369 -11.14 -0.36 -34.15
C ASP A 369 -12.20 -1.47 -34.17
N SER A 370 -12.65 -1.90 -32.99
CA SER A 370 -13.72 -2.90 -32.84
C SER A 370 -15.08 -2.44 -33.37
N ILE A 371 -15.32 -1.13 -33.49
CA ILE A 371 -16.60 -0.56 -33.96
C ILE A 371 -16.49 0.18 -35.30
N LEU A 372 -15.41 -0.03 -36.08
CA LEU A 372 -15.22 0.64 -37.39
C LEU A 372 -16.41 0.42 -38.34
N GLY A 373 -17.01 -0.78 -38.29
CA GLY A 373 -18.18 -1.14 -39.07
C GLY A 373 -19.43 -0.30 -38.76
N GLU A 374 -19.54 0.26 -37.55
CA GLU A 374 -20.73 1.01 -37.13
C GLU A 374 -20.96 2.25 -38.01
N ARG A 375 -19.90 2.96 -38.40
CA ARG A 375 -20.02 4.10 -39.32
C ARG A 375 -20.53 3.67 -40.70
N GLN A 376 -20.15 2.48 -41.17
CA GLN A 376 -20.59 1.96 -42.46
C GLN A 376 -22.05 1.51 -42.38
N LEU A 377 -22.43 0.83 -41.30
CA LEU A 377 -23.80 0.41 -41.00
C LEU A 377 -24.75 1.62 -40.91
N ILE A 378 -24.35 2.68 -40.20
CA ILE A 378 -25.10 3.96 -40.16
C ILE A 378 -25.29 4.52 -41.57
N LYS A 379 -24.23 4.58 -42.39
CA LYS A 379 -24.32 5.08 -43.78
C LYS A 379 -25.23 4.24 -44.67
N LYS A 380 -25.33 2.94 -44.40
CA LYS A 380 -26.21 2.00 -45.10
C LYS A 380 -27.66 1.99 -44.56
N GLY A 381 -27.98 2.84 -43.58
CA GLY A 381 -29.31 2.88 -42.96
C GLY A 381 -29.61 1.69 -42.02
N MET A 382 -28.58 0.94 -41.60
CA MET A 382 -28.69 -0.22 -40.72
C MET A 382 -27.88 -0.01 -39.42
N PRO A 383 -28.07 1.10 -38.67
CA PRO A 383 -27.29 1.35 -37.45
C PRO A 383 -27.54 0.27 -36.40
N SER A 384 -26.61 0.10 -35.46
CA SER A 384 -26.89 -0.71 -34.27
C SER A 384 -28.11 -0.17 -33.53
N ASP A 385 -28.97 -1.09 -33.07
CA ASP A 385 -30.17 -0.72 -32.33
C ASP A 385 -29.78 -0.04 -31.01
N LYS A 386 -30.18 1.22 -30.86
CA LYS A 386 -29.89 2.04 -29.67
C LYS A 386 -30.66 1.58 -28.44
N SER A 387 -31.70 0.75 -28.59
CA SER A 387 -32.41 0.13 -27.47
C SER A 387 -31.59 -0.95 -26.77
N ILE A 388 -30.60 -1.54 -27.47
CA ILE A 388 -29.67 -2.53 -26.93
C ILE A 388 -28.58 -1.80 -26.15
N GLU A 389 -28.71 -1.78 -24.83
CA GLU A 389 -27.75 -1.14 -23.93
C GLU A 389 -26.41 -1.90 -23.89
N THR A 390 -25.33 -1.21 -24.26
CA THR A 390 -23.94 -1.73 -24.29
C THR A 390 -23.07 -1.22 -23.16
#